data_AF-A0A354GNC0-F1
#
_entry.id   AF-A0A354GNC0-F1
#
_cell.length_a   1.000
_cell.length_b   1.000
_cell.length_c   1.000
_cell.angle_alpha   90.00
_cell.angle_beta   90.00
_cell.angle_gamma   90.00
#
_symmetry.space_group_name_H-M   'P 1'
#
loop_
_entity.id
_entity.type
_entity.pdbx_description
1 polymer ?
#
loop_
_entity_poly.entity_id
_entity_poly.type
_entity_poly.pdbx_seq_one_letter_code
_entity_poly.pdbx_strand_id
1 'polypeptide(L)'
;AKAQADYAKEIAAAAMKNTADLVGLQKTVEETQGKLKMANEATAAAVQAGDDKAKKVAEGVAAKEKLITELNAKIKDMRERFDLAAKRDTDVPPDGKPIPTDWKIVKMDRSGKEPFINLGRADNVRPPLTFSIHGRGPDGRPLPATKGTLEIINVTGDHSSQAQIVSVKDAMKDPILEGDFLYNPVFHPGAPQHIVIAGLIDMHGVKGQDDMQEFERLLQRQNAVVDGHVDLTDASIKGKLSSVTDLLILGDETGAKPEVTASIKQLKDEARSNGVRIVSARDFLESIGYRRP
;
A
#
# COMPACT_ATOMS: atom_id res chain seq x y z
N ALA A 1 -21.96 -30.64 110.34
CA ALA A 1 -23.05 -29.84 109.78
C ALA A 1 -22.55 -28.72 108.85
N LYS A 2 -21.70 -27.78 109.31
CA LYS A 2 -21.24 -26.63 108.51
C LYS A 2 -20.42 -26.99 107.25
N ALA A 3 -19.46 -27.91 107.38
CA ALA A 3 -18.61 -28.36 106.26
C ALA A 3 -19.37 -29.06 105.12
N GLN A 4 -20.47 -29.76 105.41
CA GLN A 4 -21.31 -30.39 104.37
C GLN A 4 -22.15 -29.36 103.60
N ALA A 5 -22.59 -28.29 104.26
CA ALA A 5 -23.35 -27.21 103.62
C ALA A 5 -22.44 -26.33 102.73
N ASP A 6 -21.20 -26.08 103.16
CA ASP A 6 -20.21 -25.33 102.38
C ASP A 6 -19.77 -26.11 101.13
N TYR A 7 -19.54 -27.42 101.25
CA TYR A 7 -19.24 -28.31 100.12
C TYR A 7 -20.39 -28.41 99.10
N ALA A 8 -21.64 -28.49 99.59
CA ALA A 8 -22.82 -28.50 98.71
C ALA A 8 -22.99 -27.17 97.95
N LYS A 9 -22.64 -26.03 98.57
CA LYS A 9 -22.62 -24.72 97.92
C LYS A 9 -21.54 -24.61 96.85
N GLU A 10 -20.33 -25.13 97.10
CA GLU A 10 -19.25 -25.16 96.11
C GLU A 10 -19.61 -26.02 94.90
N ILE A 11 -20.21 -27.20 95.11
CA ILE A 11 -20.67 -28.06 94.01
C ILE A 11 -21.78 -27.37 93.20
N ALA A 12 -22.74 -26.72 93.86
CA ALA A 12 -23.80 -26.00 93.16
C ALA A 12 -23.26 -24.80 92.36
N ALA A 13 -22.29 -24.06 92.91
CA ALA A 13 -21.63 -22.95 92.21
C ALA A 13 -20.79 -23.44 91.02
N ALA A 14 -20.07 -24.56 91.17
CA ALA A 14 -19.33 -25.19 90.08
C ALA A 14 -20.25 -25.74 88.98
N ALA A 15 -21.37 -26.36 89.36
CA ALA A 15 -22.38 -26.82 88.41
C ALA A 15 -23.01 -25.66 87.63
N MET A 16 -23.37 -24.57 88.30
CA MET A 16 -23.89 -23.36 87.66
C MET A 16 -22.89 -22.72 86.70
N LYS A 17 -21.61 -22.64 87.11
CA LYS A 17 -20.51 -22.14 86.27
C LYS A 17 -20.32 -23.02 85.03
N ASN A 18 -20.28 -24.35 85.20
CA ASN A 18 -20.15 -25.29 84.09
C ASN A 18 -21.33 -25.19 83.11
N THR A 19 -22.57 -24.99 83.60
CA THR A 19 -23.72 -24.76 82.72
C THR A 19 -23.63 -23.42 81.97
N ALA A 20 -23.16 -22.35 82.62
CA ALA A 20 -22.95 -21.06 81.95
C ALA A 20 -21.86 -21.15 80.89
N ASP A 21 -20.75 -21.85 81.19
CA ASP A 21 -19.65 -22.09 80.25
C ASP A 21 -20.11 -22.95 79.07
N LEU A 22 -20.95 -23.98 79.29
CA LEU A 22 -21.55 -24.80 78.23
C LEU A 22 -22.45 -23.97 77.29
N VAL A 23 -23.28 -23.09 77.84
CA VAL A 23 -24.14 -22.20 77.04
C VAL A 23 -23.29 -21.20 76.25
N GLY A 24 -22.23 -20.67 76.85
CA GLY A 24 -21.26 -19.79 76.17
C GLY A 24 -20.53 -20.49 75.02
N LEU A 25 -20.11 -21.75 75.24
CA LEU A 25 -19.49 -22.60 74.22
C LEU A 25 -20.46 -22.92 73.08
N GLN A 26 -21.71 -23.26 73.39
CA GLN A 26 -22.74 -23.53 72.37
C GLN A 26 -22.98 -22.31 71.47
N LYS A 27 -23.12 -21.12 72.08
CA LYS A 27 -23.28 -19.87 71.33
C LYS A 27 -22.07 -19.57 70.43
N THR A 28 -20.87 -19.82 70.95
CA THR A 28 -19.62 -19.65 70.17
C THR A 28 -19.57 -20.63 68.99
N VAL A 29 -19.99 -21.88 69.18
CA VAL A 29 -20.05 -22.89 68.11
C VAL A 29 -21.04 -22.49 67.03
N GLU A 30 -22.24 -22.03 67.39
CA GLU A 30 -23.24 -21.54 66.43
C GLU A 30 -22.74 -20.33 65.64
N GLU A 31 -22.13 -19.35 66.31
CA GLU A 31 -21.55 -18.17 65.65
C GLU A 31 -20.41 -18.57 64.69
N THR A 32 -19.57 -19.53 65.09
CA THR A 32 -18.44 -20.00 64.27
C THR A 32 -18.93 -20.80 63.07
N GLN A 33 -19.96 -21.64 63.24
CA GLN A 33 -20.61 -22.36 62.14
C GLN A 33 -21.27 -21.40 61.15
N GLY A 34 -21.93 -20.35 61.64
CA GLY A 34 -22.51 -19.29 60.80
C GLY A 34 -21.44 -18.58 59.95
N LYS A 35 -20.32 -18.18 60.58
CA LYS A 35 -19.17 -17.57 59.87
C LYS A 35 -18.53 -18.53 58.87
N LEU A 36 -18.40 -19.82 59.20
CA LEU A 36 -17.84 -20.82 58.30
C LEU A 36 -18.71 -21.02 57.06
N LYS A 37 -20.05 -21.06 57.23
CA LYS A 37 -21.00 -21.16 56.12
C LYS A 37 -20.89 -19.95 55.19
N MET A 38 -20.89 -18.74 55.73
CA MET A 38 -20.73 -17.51 54.94
C MET A 38 -19.37 -17.46 54.22
N ALA A 39 -18.28 -17.88 54.88
CA ALA A 39 -16.96 -17.94 54.27
C ALA A 39 -16.89 -18.96 53.12
N ASN A 40 -17.54 -20.12 53.28
CA ASN A 40 -17.62 -21.14 52.22
C ASN A 40 -18.44 -20.65 51.02
N GLU A 41 -19.58 -19.99 51.26
CA GLU A 41 -20.40 -19.40 50.19
C GLU A 41 -19.65 -18.28 49.45
N ALA A 42 -18.95 -17.41 50.16
CA ALA A 42 -18.12 -16.36 49.57
C ALA A 42 -16.94 -16.93 48.77
N THR A 43 -16.31 -18.00 49.26
CA THR A 43 -15.21 -18.68 48.57
C THR A 43 -15.71 -19.34 47.29
N ALA A 44 -16.87 -20.03 47.33
CA ALA A 44 -17.47 -20.64 46.15
C ALA A 44 -17.81 -19.60 45.06
N ALA A 45 -18.37 -18.46 45.45
CA ALA A 45 -18.65 -17.36 44.54
C ALA A 45 -17.38 -16.75 43.92
N ALA A 46 -16.31 -16.59 44.72
CA ALA A 46 -15.03 -16.09 44.24
C ALA A 46 -14.34 -17.05 43.25
N VAL A 47 -14.43 -18.36 43.49
CA VAL A 47 -13.91 -19.40 42.58
C VAL A 47 -14.67 -19.37 41.25
N GLN A 48 -16.00 -19.35 41.27
CA GLN A 48 -16.81 -19.22 40.04
C GLN A 48 -16.48 -17.94 39.24
N ALA A 49 -16.37 -16.80 39.92
CA ALA A 49 -16.01 -15.55 39.26
C ALA A 49 -14.58 -15.56 38.68
N GLY A 50 -13.67 -16.30 39.32
CA GLY A 50 -12.33 -16.56 38.82
C GLY A 50 -12.35 -17.42 37.55
N ASP A 51 -13.11 -18.53 37.57
CA ASP A 51 -13.26 -19.45 36.44
C ASP A 51 -13.89 -18.77 35.22
N ASP A 52 -14.93 -17.94 35.42
CA ASP A 52 -15.57 -17.19 34.34
C ASP A 52 -14.63 -16.16 33.70
N LYS A 53 -13.81 -15.48 34.51
CA LYS A 53 -12.78 -14.56 34.00
C LYS A 53 -11.69 -15.31 33.25
N ALA A 54 -11.21 -16.43 33.78
CA ALA A 54 -10.20 -17.26 33.12
C ALA A 54 -10.70 -17.77 31.76
N LYS A 55 -11.96 -18.18 31.67
CA LYS A 55 -12.59 -18.62 30.43
C LYS A 55 -12.67 -17.49 29.39
N LYS A 56 -13.11 -16.29 29.77
CA LYS A 56 -13.15 -15.12 28.87
C LYS A 56 -11.77 -14.71 28.37
N VAL A 57 -10.76 -14.77 29.23
CA VAL A 57 -9.36 -14.49 28.84
C VAL A 57 -8.86 -15.55 27.87
N ALA A 58 -9.11 -16.83 28.12
CA ALA A 58 -8.73 -17.93 27.23
C ALA A 58 -9.39 -17.81 25.84
N GLU A 59 -10.69 -17.49 25.77
CA GLU A 59 -11.41 -17.23 24.52
C GLU A 59 -10.83 -16.03 23.76
N GLY A 60 -10.51 -14.94 24.45
CA GLY A 60 -9.91 -13.74 23.87
C GLY A 60 -8.49 -13.97 23.34
N VAL A 61 -7.68 -14.76 24.05
CA VAL A 61 -6.33 -15.16 23.60
C VAL A 61 -6.44 -16.03 22.35
N ALA A 62 -7.29 -17.06 22.36
CA ALA A 62 -7.49 -17.94 21.20
C ALA A 62 -7.97 -17.17 19.95
N ALA A 63 -8.86 -16.18 20.12
CA ALA A 63 -9.31 -15.33 19.00
C ALA A 63 -8.16 -14.46 18.44
N LYS A 64 -7.32 -13.88 19.29
CA LYS A 64 -6.15 -13.11 18.86
C LYS A 64 -5.08 -13.99 18.22
N GLU A 65 -4.87 -15.21 18.72
CA GLU A 65 -3.94 -16.19 18.14
C GLU A 65 -4.35 -16.52 16.69
N LYS A 66 -5.65 -16.76 16.46
CA LYS A 66 -6.22 -16.98 15.12
C LYS A 66 -6.00 -15.78 14.20
N LEU A 67 -6.26 -14.57 14.70
CA LEU A 67 -6.05 -13.35 13.93
C LEU A 67 -4.56 -13.14 13.57
N ILE A 68 -3.65 -13.41 14.51
CA ILE A 68 -2.20 -13.35 14.27
C ILE A 68 -1.78 -14.37 13.22
N THR A 69 -2.31 -15.60 13.28
CA THR A 69 -2.01 -16.63 12.27
C THR A 69 -2.53 -16.26 10.88
N GLU A 70 -3.76 -15.73 10.78
CA GLU A 70 -4.33 -15.23 9.53
C GLU A 70 -3.54 -14.05 8.96
N LEU A 71 -3.20 -13.05 9.80
CA LEU A 71 -2.42 -11.89 9.37
C LEU A 71 -1.00 -12.30 8.96
N ASN A 72 -0.35 -13.22 9.67
CA ASN A 72 0.96 -13.73 9.29
C ASN A 72 0.91 -14.53 7.98
N ALA A 73 -0.14 -15.32 7.76
CA ALA A 73 -0.36 -16.00 6.48
C ALA A 73 -0.56 -15.00 5.34
N LYS A 74 -1.31 -13.92 5.57
CA LYS A 74 -1.52 -12.84 4.60
C LYS A 74 -0.25 -12.03 4.32
N ILE A 75 0.54 -11.73 5.35
CA ILE A 75 1.85 -11.07 5.20
C ILE A 75 2.80 -11.97 4.43
N LYS A 76 2.80 -13.28 4.69
CA LYS A 76 3.61 -14.27 3.97
C LYS A 76 3.17 -14.34 2.50
N ASP A 77 1.88 -14.49 2.21
CA ASP A 77 1.35 -14.47 0.83
C ASP A 77 1.64 -13.15 0.11
N MET A 78 1.50 -12.00 0.79
CA MET A 78 1.87 -10.70 0.23
C MET A 78 3.38 -10.61 -0.05
N ARG A 79 4.24 -11.09 0.85
CA ARG A 79 5.69 -11.11 0.64
C ARG A 79 6.08 -12.07 -0.47
N GLU A 80 5.47 -13.25 -0.54
CA GLU A 80 5.72 -14.19 -1.62
C GLU A 80 5.26 -13.63 -2.96
N ARG A 81 4.11 -12.95 -3.03
CA ARG A 81 3.67 -12.20 -4.21
C ARG A 81 4.60 -11.05 -4.54
N PHE A 82 5.11 -10.33 -3.54
CA PHE A 82 6.08 -9.25 -3.73
C PHE A 82 7.43 -9.79 -4.21
N ASP A 83 7.90 -10.92 -3.69
CA ASP A 83 9.12 -11.60 -4.12
C ASP A 83 8.94 -12.26 -5.49
N LEU A 84 7.76 -12.79 -5.80
CA LEU A 84 7.39 -13.29 -7.13
C LEU A 84 7.25 -12.14 -8.14
N ALA A 85 6.79 -10.97 -7.72
CA ALA A 85 6.77 -9.75 -8.52
C ALA A 85 8.18 -9.17 -8.68
N ALA A 86 9.02 -9.21 -7.65
CA ALA A 86 10.43 -8.77 -7.70
C ALA A 86 11.32 -9.75 -8.48
N LYS A 87 10.94 -11.03 -8.55
CA LYS A 87 11.59 -12.05 -9.38
C LYS A 87 11.03 -12.12 -10.81
N ARG A 88 9.87 -11.51 -11.05
CA ARG A 88 9.32 -11.28 -12.39
C ARG A 88 9.86 -9.94 -12.88
N ASP A 89 11.01 -10.06 -13.53
CA ASP A 89 11.64 -9.10 -14.43
C ASP A 89 12.55 -8.04 -13.79
N THR A 90 13.84 -8.35 -13.83
CA THR A 90 14.93 -7.38 -13.96
C THR A 90 14.90 -6.60 -15.29
N ASP A 91 13.84 -6.73 -16.09
CA ASP A 91 13.77 -6.27 -17.48
C ASP A 91 12.64 -5.24 -17.70
N VAL A 92 11.94 -4.83 -16.63
CA VAL A 92 10.76 -3.96 -16.71
C VAL A 92 11.02 -2.61 -16.00
N PRO A 93 10.68 -1.47 -16.62
CA PRO A 93 10.77 -0.14 -16.00
C PRO A 93 9.90 0.01 -14.73
N PRO A 94 10.11 1.07 -13.92
CA PRO A 94 9.37 1.29 -12.67
C PRO A 94 7.84 1.25 -12.79
N ASP A 95 7.28 1.56 -13.96
CA ASP A 95 5.83 1.55 -14.22
C ASP A 95 5.24 0.16 -14.54
N GLY A 96 6.07 -0.89 -14.51
CA GLY A 96 5.64 -2.30 -14.59
C GLY A 96 5.21 -2.77 -15.98
N LYS A 97 5.38 -1.97 -17.04
CA LYS A 97 5.07 -2.37 -18.42
C LYS A 97 6.38 -2.69 -19.18
N PRO A 98 6.52 -3.88 -19.77
CA PRO A 98 7.74 -4.26 -20.48
C PRO A 98 8.10 -3.28 -21.60
N ILE A 99 9.41 -3.07 -21.80
CA ILE A 99 9.91 -2.26 -22.92
C ILE A 99 9.66 -3.02 -24.22
N PRO A 100 8.98 -2.43 -25.22
CA PRO A 100 8.78 -3.06 -26.51
C PRO A 100 10.11 -3.39 -27.19
N THR A 101 10.23 -4.62 -27.70
CA THR A 101 11.44 -5.05 -28.41
C THR A 101 11.53 -4.55 -29.84
N ASP A 102 10.44 -3.96 -30.34
CA ASP A 102 10.30 -3.56 -31.74
C ASP A 102 10.59 -2.07 -31.95
N TRP A 103 10.66 -1.25 -30.89
CA TRP A 103 10.89 0.19 -30.99
C TRP A 103 12.35 0.49 -30.72
N LYS A 104 13.06 1.00 -31.73
CA LYS A 104 14.52 1.10 -31.71
C LYS A 104 15.04 2.34 -32.41
N ILE A 105 16.22 2.75 -31.97
CA ILE A 105 17.13 3.55 -32.80
C ILE A 105 17.67 2.63 -33.90
N VAL A 106 17.38 2.95 -35.15
CA VAL A 106 17.82 2.14 -36.31
C VAL A 106 19.05 2.70 -36.99
N LYS A 107 19.34 3.98 -36.79
CA LYS A 107 20.51 4.63 -37.38
C LYS A 107 20.92 5.86 -36.58
N MET A 108 22.21 6.06 -36.39
CA MET A 108 22.76 7.31 -35.86
C MET A 108 23.15 8.24 -37.01
N ASP A 109 22.94 9.54 -36.82
CA ASP A 109 23.55 10.53 -37.69
C ASP A 109 25.07 10.61 -37.45
N ARG A 110 25.78 11.36 -38.32
CA ARG A 110 27.24 11.48 -38.21
C ARG A 110 27.70 12.19 -36.94
N SER A 111 26.86 13.05 -36.35
CA SER A 111 27.20 13.76 -35.12
C SER A 111 26.90 12.95 -33.86
N GLY A 112 26.12 11.87 -33.98
CA GLY A 112 25.68 11.05 -32.86
C GLY A 112 24.61 11.72 -31.99
N LYS A 113 23.94 12.78 -32.49
CA LYS A 113 22.97 13.59 -31.73
C LYS A 113 21.55 13.47 -32.24
N GLU A 114 21.38 13.11 -33.52
CA GLU A 114 20.09 13.11 -34.20
C GLU A 114 19.78 11.72 -34.79
N PRO A 115 19.44 10.74 -33.94
CA PRO A 115 19.14 9.39 -34.41
C PRO A 115 17.88 9.33 -35.28
N PHE A 116 17.81 8.30 -36.11
CA PHE A 116 16.59 7.85 -36.76
C PHE A 116 16.03 6.65 -36.01
N ILE A 117 14.71 6.65 -35.83
CA ILE A 117 13.97 5.57 -35.17
C ILE A 117 13.03 4.87 -36.16
N ASN A 118 12.61 3.65 -35.84
CA ASN A 118 11.68 2.86 -36.67
C ASN A 118 10.20 3.05 -36.31
N LEU A 119 9.84 4.26 -35.90
CA LEU A 119 8.45 4.66 -35.68
C LEU A 119 8.18 5.94 -36.47
N GLY A 120 7.02 6.04 -37.10
CA GLY A 120 6.67 7.17 -37.95
C GLY A 120 5.18 7.48 -37.95
N ARG A 121 4.72 8.06 -39.07
CA ARG A 121 3.35 8.55 -39.22
C ARG A 121 2.30 7.45 -39.01
N ALA A 122 2.54 6.26 -39.55
CA ALA A 122 1.60 5.13 -39.43
C ALA A 122 1.55 4.59 -37.99
N ASP A 123 2.57 4.89 -37.18
CA ASP A 123 2.65 4.55 -35.76
C ASP A 123 2.17 5.69 -34.86
N ASN A 124 1.46 6.69 -35.39
CA ASN A 124 0.99 7.87 -34.65
C ASN A 124 2.10 8.72 -33.99
N VAL A 125 3.33 8.68 -34.51
CA VAL A 125 4.41 9.55 -34.04
C VAL A 125 4.20 10.99 -34.53
N ARG A 126 4.37 11.96 -33.63
CA ARG A 126 4.26 13.41 -33.91
C ARG A 126 5.31 14.19 -33.12
N PRO A 127 5.95 15.23 -33.69
CA PRO A 127 6.76 16.15 -32.89
C PRO A 127 5.88 16.97 -31.92
N PRO A 128 6.31 17.27 -30.69
CA PRO A 128 7.50 16.79 -29.99
C PRO A 128 7.20 15.61 -29.03
N LEU A 129 6.96 14.41 -29.56
CA LEU A 129 6.84 13.17 -28.78
C LEU A 129 8.22 12.79 -28.20
N THR A 130 8.26 12.27 -26.97
CA THR A 130 9.52 11.89 -26.32
C THR A 130 9.56 10.41 -25.99
N PHE A 131 10.76 9.83 -25.97
CA PHE A 131 10.99 8.46 -25.52
C PHE A 131 12.19 8.43 -24.57
N SER A 132 12.11 7.59 -23.56
CA SER A 132 13.30 7.14 -22.84
C SER A 132 14.04 6.08 -23.66
N ILE A 133 15.37 6.10 -23.56
CA ILE A 133 16.25 5.23 -24.32
C ILE A 133 16.80 4.17 -23.37
N HIS A 134 16.77 2.92 -23.80
CA HIS A 134 17.17 1.77 -23.02
C HIS A 134 18.22 0.94 -23.76
N GLY A 135 19.25 0.52 -23.04
CA GLY A 135 20.33 -0.28 -23.61
C GLY A 135 19.93 -1.68 -24.01
N ARG A 136 20.76 -2.32 -24.82
CA ARG A 136 20.66 -3.75 -25.12
C ARG A 136 21.58 -4.57 -24.21
N GLY A 137 21.00 -5.52 -23.47
CA GLY A 137 21.71 -6.47 -22.63
C GLY A 137 22.47 -7.53 -23.44
N PRO A 138 23.33 -8.34 -22.79
CA PRO A 138 24.09 -9.42 -23.43
C PRO A 138 23.21 -10.49 -24.09
N ASP A 139 21.99 -10.66 -23.60
CA ASP A 139 20.96 -11.57 -24.12
C ASP A 139 20.13 -10.96 -25.26
N GLY A 140 20.43 -9.72 -25.65
CA GLY A 140 19.71 -8.99 -26.68
C GLY A 140 18.42 -8.31 -26.21
N ARG A 141 18.10 -8.36 -24.91
CA ARG A 141 16.89 -7.75 -24.34
C ARG A 141 17.10 -6.29 -23.90
N PRO A 142 16.04 -5.50 -23.76
CA PRO A 142 16.14 -4.16 -23.20
C PRO A 142 16.60 -4.20 -21.73
N LEU A 143 17.52 -3.32 -21.37
CA LEU A 143 17.89 -3.07 -19.97
C LEU A 143 16.88 -2.11 -19.34
N PRO A 144 16.46 -2.32 -18.08
CA PRO A 144 15.48 -1.46 -17.42
C PRO A 144 16.06 -0.07 -17.12
N ALA A 145 17.38 0.03 -16.96
CA ALA A 145 18.06 1.29 -16.73
C ALA A 145 18.02 2.15 -18.00
N THR A 146 17.39 3.32 -17.91
CA THR A 146 17.40 4.27 -19.03
C THR A 146 18.78 4.93 -19.17
N LYS A 147 19.27 4.98 -20.41
CA LYS A 147 20.49 5.67 -20.85
C LYS A 147 20.29 7.18 -20.99
N GLY A 148 19.07 7.62 -21.26
CA GLY A 148 18.81 8.98 -21.70
C GLY A 148 17.41 9.15 -22.29
N THR A 149 17.19 10.30 -22.91
CA THR A 149 15.91 10.63 -23.55
C THR A 149 16.15 11.22 -24.93
N LEU A 150 15.17 11.01 -25.82
CA LEU A 150 15.11 11.69 -27.11
C LEU A 150 13.74 12.34 -27.32
N GLU A 151 13.71 13.33 -28.20
CA GLU A 151 12.51 14.01 -28.67
C GLU A 151 12.43 13.89 -30.19
N ILE A 152 11.24 13.59 -30.71
CA ILE A 152 10.99 13.56 -32.14
C ILE A 152 10.99 14.98 -32.68
N ILE A 153 11.87 15.26 -33.64
CA ILE A 153 11.98 16.58 -34.29
C ILE A 153 11.39 16.60 -35.69
N ASN A 154 11.36 15.45 -36.37
CA ASN A 154 10.80 15.34 -37.72
C ASN A 154 10.31 13.92 -38.02
N VAL A 155 9.16 13.78 -38.68
CA VAL A 155 8.64 12.48 -39.13
C VAL A 155 8.96 12.32 -40.62
N THR A 156 9.88 11.42 -40.93
CA THR A 156 10.48 11.27 -42.26
C THR A 156 9.76 10.23 -43.14
N GLY A 157 8.88 9.40 -42.56
CA GLY A 157 8.07 8.43 -43.28
C GLY A 157 7.04 7.73 -42.41
N ASP A 158 6.45 6.66 -42.93
CA ASP A 158 5.38 5.92 -42.24
C ASP A 158 5.89 5.17 -41.00
N HIS A 159 7.11 4.63 -41.06
CA HIS A 159 7.79 3.94 -39.95
C HIS A 159 9.20 4.50 -39.70
N SER A 160 9.38 5.80 -39.94
CA SER A 160 10.66 6.46 -39.73
C SER A 160 10.48 7.89 -39.26
N SER A 161 11.23 8.25 -38.23
CA SER A 161 11.32 9.62 -37.71
C SER A 161 12.76 9.94 -37.33
N GLN A 162 13.13 11.20 -37.49
CA GLN A 162 14.35 11.77 -36.95
C GLN A 162 14.05 12.36 -35.57
N ALA A 163 14.91 12.04 -34.62
CA ALA A 163 14.85 12.51 -33.25
C ALA A 163 16.10 13.33 -32.91
N GLN A 164 16.04 14.05 -31.78
CA GLN A 164 17.18 14.68 -31.14
C GLN A 164 17.36 14.07 -29.75
N ILE A 165 18.60 13.68 -29.42
CA ILE A 165 18.93 13.25 -28.06
C ILE A 165 18.91 14.47 -27.14
N VAL A 166 18.02 14.43 -26.14
CA VAL A 166 17.80 15.51 -25.18
C VAL A 166 18.73 15.35 -23.98
N SER A 167 18.91 14.13 -23.51
CA SER A 167 19.78 13.85 -22.37
C SER A 167 20.46 12.49 -22.47
N VAL A 168 21.65 12.40 -21.89
CA VAL A 168 22.41 11.16 -21.71
C VAL A 168 22.84 11.08 -20.25
N LYS A 169 22.66 9.95 -19.58
CA LYS A 169 23.05 9.77 -18.18
C LYS A 169 24.56 9.67 -18.01
N ASP A 170 25.22 8.79 -18.77
CA ASP A 170 26.67 8.61 -18.74
C ASP A 170 27.19 8.39 -20.16
N ALA A 171 27.46 9.47 -20.88
CA ALA A 171 27.91 9.41 -22.28
C ALA A 171 29.27 8.73 -22.46
N MET A 172 30.08 8.63 -21.39
CA MET A 172 31.42 8.05 -21.47
C MET A 172 31.40 6.54 -21.23
N LYS A 173 30.58 6.06 -20.30
CA LYS A 173 30.50 4.62 -19.98
C LYS A 173 29.38 3.91 -20.71
N ASP A 174 28.28 4.59 -20.98
CA ASP A 174 27.09 3.99 -21.55
C ASP A 174 26.46 4.89 -22.64
N PRO A 175 27.17 5.05 -23.78
CA PRO A 175 26.68 5.88 -24.87
C PRO A 175 25.39 5.31 -25.48
N ILE A 176 24.61 6.19 -26.11
CA ILE A 176 23.45 5.81 -26.93
C ILE A 176 23.95 5.27 -28.27
N LEU A 177 23.45 4.11 -28.68
CA LEU A 177 23.90 3.38 -29.86
C LEU A 177 22.74 2.94 -30.75
N GLU A 178 23.06 2.59 -32.00
CA GLU A 178 22.13 1.89 -32.88
C GLU A 178 21.70 0.56 -32.24
N GLY A 179 20.40 0.27 -32.30
CA GLY A 179 19.79 -0.90 -31.69
C GLY A 179 19.35 -0.73 -30.24
N ASP A 180 19.63 0.42 -29.59
CA ASP A 180 19.01 0.76 -28.30
C ASP A 180 17.49 0.89 -28.46
N PHE A 181 16.77 0.50 -27.41
CA PHE A 181 15.32 0.42 -27.37
C PHE A 181 14.69 1.74 -26.92
N LEU A 182 13.45 1.95 -27.34
CA LEU A 182 12.67 3.13 -27.00
C LEU A 182 11.51 2.75 -26.09
N TYR A 183 11.21 3.60 -25.13
CA TYR A 183 10.10 3.41 -24.23
C TYR A 183 9.33 4.70 -23.98
N ASN A 184 8.01 4.59 -24.05
CA ASN A 184 7.08 5.62 -23.61
C ASN A 184 5.79 4.90 -23.16
N PRO A 185 5.44 4.95 -21.86
CA PRO A 185 4.34 4.19 -21.30
C PRO A 185 2.95 4.67 -21.75
N VAL A 186 2.85 5.93 -22.24
CA VAL A 186 1.61 6.56 -22.71
C VAL A 186 1.53 6.69 -24.23
N PHE A 187 2.53 6.17 -24.93
CA PHE A 187 2.48 6.03 -26.38
C PHE A 187 1.97 4.63 -26.76
N HIS A 188 1.12 4.60 -27.78
CA HIS A 188 0.71 3.37 -28.45
C HIS A 188 0.59 3.63 -29.96
N PRO A 189 1.15 2.74 -30.81
CA PRO A 189 1.21 3.01 -32.24
C PRO A 189 -0.16 2.98 -32.92
N GLY A 190 -1.12 2.21 -32.39
CA GLY A 190 -2.45 2.08 -32.97
C GLY A 190 -3.44 3.20 -32.64
N ALA A 191 -3.35 3.79 -31.43
CA ALA A 191 -4.30 4.78 -30.95
C ALA A 191 -3.72 5.63 -29.80
N PRO A 192 -4.18 6.87 -29.59
CA PRO A 192 -3.91 7.63 -28.38
C PRO A 192 -4.29 6.84 -27.12
N GLN A 193 -3.46 6.91 -26.08
CA GLN A 193 -3.79 6.31 -24.79
C GLN A 193 -4.73 7.22 -23.99
N HIS A 194 -5.75 6.62 -23.40
CA HIS A 194 -6.73 7.30 -22.56
C HIS A 194 -6.35 7.20 -21.09
N ILE A 195 -6.23 8.36 -20.43
CA ILE A 195 -5.64 8.49 -19.11
C ILE A 195 -6.60 9.20 -18.16
N VAL A 196 -6.73 8.68 -16.95
CA VAL A 196 -7.33 9.38 -15.82
C VAL A 196 -6.25 9.65 -14.77
N ILE A 197 -6.32 10.79 -14.10
CA ILE A 197 -5.31 11.21 -13.11
C ILE A 197 -5.99 11.40 -11.75
N ALA A 198 -5.37 10.97 -10.66
CA ALA A 198 -5.93 11.15 -9.33
C ALA A 198 -4.83 11.42 -8.31
N GLY A 199 -5.06 12.33 -7.36
CA GLY A 199 -4.07 12.71 -6.35
C GLY A 199 -3.19 13.90 -6.75
N LEU A 200 -2.32 14.31 -5.83
CA LEU A 200 -1.44 15.46 -5.97
C LEU A 200 -0.25 15.12 -6.87
N ILE A 201 -0.07 15.90 -7.92
CA ILE A 201 1.04 15.69 -8.85
C ILE A 201 2.19 16.62 -8.46
N ASP A 202 3.33 16.06 -8.10
CA ASP A 202 4.56 16.81 -7.79
C ASP A 202 5.60 16.55 -8.88
N MET A 203 5.73 17.50 -9.81
CA MET A 203 6.74 17.47 -10.87
C MET A 203 8.02 18.17 -10.45
N HIS A 204 7.93 19.18 -9.58
CA HIS A 204 9.07 20.02 -9.19
C HIS A 204 9.83 19.53 -7.94
N GLY A 205 9.34 18.50 -7.27
CA GLY A 205 9.88 18.08 -5.96
C GLY A 205 9.50 19.02 -4.81
N VAL A 206 8.51 19.89 -5.01
CA VAL A 206 8.08 20.88 -4.02
C VAL A 206 6.87 20.33 -3.27
N LYS A 207 7.10 19.96 -2.02
CA LYS A 207 6.07 19.33 -1.19
C LYS A 207 4.81 20.22 -1.08
N GLY A 208 3.67 19.67 -1.48
CA GLY A 208 2.37 20.34 -1.38
C GLY A 208 2.03 21.28 -2.53
N GLN A 209 2.93 21.43 -3.52
CA GLN A 209 2.60 22.04 -4.80
C GLN A 209 1.93 21.01 -5.69
N ASP A 210 0.81 21.37 -6.31
CA ASP A 210 0.12 20.54 -7.30
C ASP A 210 0.39 21.06 -8.71
N ASP A 211 1.09 20.25 -9.48
CA ASP A 211 1.51 20.52 -10.86
C ASP A 211 0.57 19.84 -11.89
N MET A 212 -0.66 19.47 -11.49
CA MET A 212 -1.65 18.79 -12.32
C MET A 212 -1.80 19.41 -13.73
N GLN A 213 -1.94 20.74 -13.82
CA GLN A 213 -2.11 21.40 -15.13
C GLN A 213 -0.89 21.25 -16.05
N GLU A 214 0.33 21.30 -15.49
CA GLU A 214 1.54 21.08 -16.26
C GLU A 214 1.65 19.61 -16.68
N PHE A 215 1.29 18.70 -15.78
CA PHE A 215 1.27 17.28 -16.06
C PHE A 215 0.28 16.91 -17.17
N GLU A 216 -0.92 17.47 -17.16
CA GLU A 216 -1.89 17.30 -18.25
C GLU A 216 -1.34 17.79 -19.59
N ARG A 217 -0.69 18.96 -19.62
CA ARG A 217 -0.03 19.47 -20.84
C ARG A 217 1.09 18.55 -21.31
N LEU A 218 1.86 17.98 -20.39
CA LEU A 218 2.89 16.99 -20.71
C LEU A 218 2.25 15.77 -21.37
N LEU A 219 1.19 15.19 -20.79
CA LEU A 219 0.51 14.03 -21.36
C LEU A 219 -0.08 14.31 -22.75
N GLN A 220 -0.72 15.48 -22.92
CA GLN A 220 -1.25 15.92 -24.21
C GLN A 220 -0.15 16.06 -25.27
N ARG A 221 1.03 16.59 -24.90
CA ARG A 221 2.21 16.62 -25.79
C ARG A 221 2.71 15.23 -26.18
N GLN A 222 2.51 14.23 -25.32
CA GLN A 222 2.81 12.82 -25.63
C GLN A 222 1.71 12.13 -26.44
N ASN A 223 0.75 12.88 -26.99
CA ASN A 223 -0.39 12.37 -27.75
C ASN A 223 -1.31 11.46 -26.92
N ALA A 224 -1.37 11.65 -25.61
CA ALA A 224 -2.34 11.00 -24.73
C ALA A 224 -3.60 11.88 -24.57
N VAL A 225 -4.73 11.23 -24.30
CA VAL A 225 -6.02 11.86 -24.02
C VAL A 225 -6.27 11.77 -22.52
N VAL A 226 -6.42 12.92 -21.86
CA VAL A 226 -6.80 12.98 -20.44
C VAL A 226 -8.33 12.98 -20.37
N ASP A 227 -8.91 11.86 -20.00
CA ASP A 227 -10.38 11.66 -19.89
C ASP A 227 -10.96 12.26 -18.61
N GLY A 228 -10.11 12.43 -17.59
CA GLY A 228 -10.53 13.05 -16.34
C GLY A 228 -9.43 13.15 -15.29
N HIS A 229 -9.68 13.99 -14.28
CA HIS A 229 -8.85 14.10 -13.09
C HIS A 229 -9.67 14.38 -11.83
N VAL A 230 -9.10 14.07 -10.67
CA VAL A 230 -9.66 14.48 -9.36
C VAL A 230 -9.20 15.90 -9.03
N ASP A 231 -10.13 16.82 -8.81
CA ASP A 231 -9.81 18.14 -8.26
C ASP A 231 -9.62 18.04 -6.74
N LEU A 232 -8.44 18.44 -6.28
CA LEU A 232 -8.06 18.34 -4.87
C LEU A 232 -8.74 19.39 -3.98
N THR A 233 -9.32 20.44 -4.58
CA THR A 233 -9.96 21.55 -3.86
C THR A 233 -11.34 21.16 -3.36
N ASP A 234 -12.16 20.61 -4.26
CA ASP A 234 -13.57 20.28 -4.05
C ASP A 234 -13.86 18.75 -4.06
N ALA A 235 -12.83 17.92 -4.23
CA ALA A 235 -12.92 16.46 -4.32
C ALA A 235 -13.76 15.93 -5.48
N SER A 236 -14.11 16.79 -6.46
CA SER A 236 -14.89 16.38 -7.62
C SER A 236 -14.02 15.62 -8.63
N ILE A 237 -14.64 14.65 -9.31
CA ILE A 237 -14.02 13.99 -10.47
C ILE A 237 -14.46 14.79 -11.69
N LYS A 238 -13.52 15.50 -12.33
CA LYS A 238 -13.74 16.14 -13.62
C LYS A 238 -13.51 15.10 -14.70
N GLY A 239 -14.47 14.96 -15.62
CA GLY A 239 -14.42 13.91 -16.64
C GLY A 239 -14.91 12.56 -16.11
N LYS A 240 -14.46 11.45 -16.71
CA LYS A 240 -14.90 10.09 -16.30
C LYS A 240 -13.83 9.04 -16.57
N LEU A 241 -13.73 8.06 -15.68
CA LEU A 241 -13.14 6.77 -16.01
C LEU A 241 -14.17 5.97 -16.80
N SER A 242 -13.73 5.29 -17.86
CA SER A 242 -14.63 4.49 -18.69
C SER A 242 -13.94 3.24 -19.23
N SER A 243 -14.68 2.40 -19.96
CA SER A 243 -14.15 1.18 -20.56
C SER A 243 -13.05 1.42 -21.61
N VAL A 244 -12.90 2.66 -22.09
CA VAL A 244 -11.82 3.02 -23.03
C VAL A 244 -10.57 3.54 -22.31
N THR A 245 -10.62 3.77 -21.00
CA THR A 245 -9.47 4.26 -20.24
C THR A 245 -8.41 3.17 -20.12
N ASP A 246 -7.20 3.45 -20.57
CA ASP A 246 -6.07 2.51 -20.54
C ASP A 246 -5.29 2.58 -19.23
N LEU A 247 -5.19 3.79 -18.66
CA LEU A 247 -4.27 4.08 -17.56
C LEU A 247 -4.89 5.03 -16.52
N LEU A 248 -4.73 4.67 -15.25
CA LEU A 248 -4.94 5.55 -14.11
C LEU A 248 -3.56 5.94 -13.54
N ILE A 249 -3.24 7.23 -13.57
CA ILE A 249 -2.03 7.78 -12.95
C ILE A 249 -2.36 8.32 -11.55
N LEU A 250 -1.63 7.83 -10.55
CA LEU A 250 -1.82 8.19 -9.14
C LEU A 250 -0.72 9.09 -8.60
N GLY A 251 -1.08 10.32 -8.25
CA GLY A 251 -0.26 11.25 -7.47
C GLY A 251 -0.18 10.87 -5.98
N ASP A 252 0.42 11.77 -5.20
CA ASP A 252 0.48 11.66 -3.75
C ASP A 252 -0.90 11.91 -3.12
N GLU A 253 -1.21 11.15 -2.07
CA GLU A 253 -2.44 11.23 -1.29
C GLU A 253 -2.17 11.77 0.13
N THR A 254 -0.89 12.01 0.46
CA THR A 254 -0.47 12.39 1.80
C THR A 254 -1.04 13.75 2.20
N GLY A 255 -1.85 13.77 3.25
CA GLY A 255 -2.49 14.99 3.75
C GLY A 255 -3.70 15.45 2.93
N ALA A 256 -4.17 14.65 1.97
CA ALA A 256 -5.41 14.90 1.26
C ALA A 256 -6.61 14.89 2.22
N LYS A 257 -7.60 15.73 1.95
CA LYS A 257 -8.85 15.76 2.72
C LYS A 257 -9.57 14.40 2.62
N PRO A 258 -10.36 13.99 3.63
CA PRO A 258 -11.07 12.71 3.61
C PRO A 258 -11.95 12.51 2.36
N GLU A 259 -12.55 13.58 1.84
CA GLU A 259 -13.40 13.55 0.65
C GLU A 259 -12.57 13.22 -0.60
N VAL A 260 -11.39 13.84 -0.74
CA VAL A 260 -10.46 13.58 -1.86
C VAL A 260 -9.97 12.13 -1.80
N THR A 261 -9.59 11.66 -0.61
CA THR A 261 -9.16 10.27 -0.40
C THR A 261 -10.27 9.28 -0.78
N ALA A 262 -11.54 9.62 -0.51
CA ALA A 262 -12.68 8.80 -0.91
C ALA A 262 -12.86 8.76 -2.44
N SER A 263 -12.79 9.90 -3.13
CA SER A 263 -12.84 9.98 -4.60
C SER A 263 -11.70 9.19 -5.26
N ILE A 264 -10.47 9.30 -4.74
CA ILE A 264 -9.32 8.55 -5.25
C ILE A 264 -9.51 7.05 -5.03
N LYS A 265 -10.01 6.65 -3.85
CA LYS A 265 -10.33 5.24 -3.58
C LYS A 265 -11.39 4.71 -4.54
N GLN A 266 -12.45 5.48 -4.79
CA GLN A 266 -13.49 5.11 -5.75
C GLN A 266 -12.89 4.87 -7.14
N LEU A 267 -12.05 5.78 -7.64
CA LEU A 267 -11.38 5.62 -8.94
C LEU A 267 -10.45 4.42 -8.98
N LYS A 268 -9.73 4.13 -7.88
CA LYS A 268 -8.88 2.93 -7.79
C LYS A 268 -9.69 1.64 -7.90
N ASP A 269 -10.82 1.57 -7.19
CA ASP A 269 -11.68 0.39 -7.20
C ASP A 269 -12.34 0.22 -8.58
N GLU A 270 -12.77 1.33 -9.21
CA GLU A 270 -13.31 1.33 -10.56
C GLU A 270 -12.27 0.89 -11.61
N ALA A 271 -11.06 1.45 -11.56
CA ALA A 271 -9.95 1.07 -12.42
C ALA A 271 -9.64 -0.43 -12.33
N ARG A 272 -9.57 -0.98 -11.11
CA ARG A 272 -9.37 -2.43 -10.90
C ARG A 272 -10.49 -3.27 -11.49
N SER A 273 -11.75 -2.85 -11.31
CA SER A 273 -12.90 -3.58 -11.84
C SER A 273 -12.94 -3.59 -13.37
N ASN A 274 -12.45 -2.52 -14.00
CA ASN A 274 -12.40 -2.34 -15.45
C ASN A 274 -11.09 -2.87 -16.08
N GLY A 275 -10.16 -3.41 -15.29
CA GLY A 275 -8.86 -3.88 -15.77
C GLY A 275 -7.91 -2.76 -16.22
N VAL A 276 -8.17 -1.52 -15.81
CA VAL A 276 -7.33 -0.35 -16.11
C VAL A 276 -6.02 -0.46 -15.35
N ARG A 277 -4.90 -0.20 -16.03
CA ARG A 277 -3.58 -0.24 -15.40
C ARG A 277 -3.43 0.95 -14.45
N ILE A 278 -2.85 0.73 -13.28
CA ILE A 278 -2.61 1.78 -12.28
C ILE A 278 -1.10 2.00 -12.14
N VAL A 279 -0.65 3.24 -12.32
CA VAL A 279 0.77 3.62 -12.24
C VAL A 279 0.91 4.85 -11.35
N SER A 280 1.94 4.94 -10.52
CA SER A 280 2.17 6.17 -9.75
C SER A 280 2.73 7.28 -10.65
N ALA A 281 2.38 8.54 -10.38
CA ALA A 281 2.90 9.69 -11.12
C ALA A 281 4.43 9.74 -11.07
N ARG A 282 5.03 9.32 -9.95
CA ARG A 282 6.47 9.23 -9.78
C ARG A 282 7.09 8.20 -10.73
N ASP A 283 6.58 6.97 -10.72
CA ASP A 283 7.11 5.89 -11.56
C ASP A 283 6.89 6.22 -13.05
N PHE A 284 5.77 6.84 -13.38
CA PHE A 284 5.51 7.38 -14.72
C PHE A 284 6.55 8.41 -15.14
N LEU A 285 6.78 9.46 -14.34
CA LEU A 285 7.76 10.50 -14.65
C LEU A 285 9.18 9.92 -14.79
N GLU A 286 9.56 8.99 -13.91
CA GLU A 286 10.84 8.29 -14.00
C GLU A 286 10.96 7.48 -15.30
N SER A 287 9.89 6.77 -15.68
CA SER A 287 9.88 5.91 -16.87
C SER A 287 10.00 6.67 -18.19
N ILE A 288 9.52 7.91 -18.26
CA ILE A 288 9.71 8.81 -19.42
C ILE A 288 11.02 9.59 -19.36
N GLY A 289 11.83 9.36 -18.32
CA GLY A 289 13.11 10.05 -18.11
C GLY A 289 12.96 11.52 -17.72
N TYR A 290 11.80 11.94 -17.20
CA TYR A 290 11.62 13.28 -16.66
C TYR A 290 12.52 13.47 -15.43
N ARG A 291 13.35 14.50 -15.46
CA ARG A 291 14.19 14.88 -14.33
C ARG A 291 13.54 16.05 -13.61
N ARG A 292 13.31 15.87 -12.31
CA ARG A 292 12.92 16.97 -11.45
C ARG A 292 14.01 18.04 -11.48
N PRO A 293 13.65 19.33 -11.66
CA PRO A 293 14.61 20.43 -11.64
C PRO A 293 15.42 20.51 -10.34
#